data_AF-A0A958IAZ7-F1
#
_entry.id   AF-A0A958IAZ7-F1
#
_cell.length_a   1.000
_cell.length_b   1.000
_cell.length_c   1.000
_cell.angle_alpha   90.00
_cell.angle_beta   90.00
_cell.angle_gamma   90.00
#
_symmetry.space_group_name_H-M   'P 1'
#
loop_
_entity.id
_entity.type
_entity.pdbx_description
1 polymer ?
#
loop_
_entity_poly.entity_id
_entity_poly.type
_entity_poly.pdbx_seq_one_letter_code
_entity_poly.pdbx_strand_id
1 'polypeptide(L)'
;GVAGKPVPSFASLSADLDGDGLIDLFVANSRGPQSFFRNTGDQFREQMRGMSGSGGTTAIAAADVDGDGDVDLFSAGGSGGGDLFFNNGQGGFAPSGAMRQIADSLAGLRIDSA
;
A
#
# COMPACT_ATOMS: atom_id res chain seq x y z
N GLY A 1 -6.19 -12.42 13.17
CA GLY A 1 -6.67 -11.20 12.48
C GLY A 1 -6.90 -10.14 13.53
N VAL A 2 -6.41 -8.93 13.29
CA VAL A 2 -6.52 -7.80 14.23
C VAL A 2 -7.99 -7.47 14.49
N ALA A 3 -8.30 -7.07 15.72
CA ALA A 3 -9.65 -7.05 16.30
C ALA A 3 -10.71 -6.41 15.38
N GLY A 4 -11.76 -7.20 15.12
CA GLY A 4 -12.82 -6.97 14.14
C GLY A 4 -13.35 -8.33 13.68
N LYS A 5 -14.50 -8.40 12.99
CA LYS A 5 -14.99 -9.67 12.43
C LYS A 5 -13.86 -10.30 11.60
N PRO A 6 -13.41 -11.54 11.90
CA PRO A 6 -12.26 -12.13 11.23
C PRO A 6 -12.56 -12.31 9.74
N VAL A 7 -11.94 -11.47 8.92
CA VAL A 7 -11.78 -11.70 7.49
C VAL A 7 -10.58 -12.64 7.32
N PRO A 8 -10.66 -13.70 6.50
CA PRO A 8 -9.49 -14.53 6.23
C PRO A 8 -8.40 -13.64 5.64
N SER A 9 -7.21 -13.69 6.21
CA SER A 9 -6.03 -13.05 5.62
C SER A 9 -5.23 -14.14 4.91
N PHE A 10 -4.86 -13.92 3.66
CA PHE A 10 -4.14 -14.94 2.86
C PHE A 10 -2.64 -14.67 2.78
N ALA A 11 -2.21 -13.43 3.01
CA ALA A 11 -0.81 -13.05 2.92
C ALA A 11 -0.48 -11.91 3.89
N SER A 12 0.78 -11.81 4.27
CA SER A 12 1.35 -10.67 4.98
C SER A 12 2.77 -10.40 4.48
N LEU A 13 3.18 -9.15 4.56
CA LEU A 13 4.51 -8.65 4.18
C LEU A 13 5.08 -7.87 5.36
N SER A 14 6.40 -7.94 5.54
CA SER A 14 7.14 -7.10 6.47
C SER A 14 8.26 -6.35 5.76
N ALA A 15 8.28 -5.02 5.88
CA ALA A 15 9.29 -4.12 5.33
C ALA A 15 9.28 -2.81 6.14
N ASP A 16 10.32 -1.98 6.00
CA ASP A 16 10.27 -0.59 6.48
C ASP A 16 9.40 0.22 5.51
N LEU A 17 8.16 0.50 5.90
CA LEU A 17 7.15 1.06 5.00
C LEU A 17 6.96 2.57 5.22
N ASP A 18 7.48 3.13 6.31
CA ASP A 18 7.46 4.56 6.60
C ASP A 18 8.84 5.21 6.78
N GLY A 19 9.90 4.47 6.44
CA GLY A 19 11.27 4.97 6.34
C GLY A 19 11.92 5.28 7.69
N ASP A 20 11.34 4.79 8.80
CA ASP A 20 11.84 5.05 10.14
C ASP A 20 12.92 4.06 10.61
N GLY A 21 13.26 3.08 9.77
CA GLY A 21 14.27 2.05 10.03
C GLY A 21 13.74 0.86 10.83
N LEU A 22 12.45 0.84 11.19
CA LEU A 22 11.80 -0.28 11.84
C LEU A 22 10.98 -1.10 10.84
N ILE A 23 10.98 -2.42 11.03
CA ILE A 23 10.20 -3.29 10.15
C ILE A 23 8.73 -3.26 10.56
N ASP A 24 7.89 -2.79 9.65
CA ASP A 24 6.45 -2.74 9.75
C ASP A 24 5.76 -4.00 9.22
N LEU A 25 4.43 -4.06 9.31
CA LEU A 25 3.62 -5.17 8.82
C LEU A 25 2.46 -4.69 7.94
N PHE A 26 2.34 -5.29 6.76
CA PHE A 26 1.18 -5.14 5.88
C PHE A 26 0.40 -6.46 5.80
N VAL A 27 -0.93 -6.39 5.87
CA VAL A 27 -1.81 -7.57 5.92
C VAL A 27 -2.83 -7.58 4.78
N ALA A 28 -2.64 -8.57 3.91
CA ALA A 28 -3.51 -9.19 2.91
C ALA A 28 -4.86 -9.72 3.38
N ASN A 29 -5.90 -8.91 3.51
CA ASN A 29 -7.25 -9.35 3.80
C ASN A 29 -8.00 -9.76 2.52
N SER A 30 -8.55 -10.98 2.54
CA SER A 30 -9.19 -11.61 1.37
C SER A 30 -10.58 -11.07 1.03
N ARG A 31 -11.29 -10.52 2.01
CA ARG A 31 -12.67 -10.06 1.87
C ARG A 31 -12.87 -8.76 2.66
N GLY A 32 -11.98 -7.81 2.46
CA GLY A 32 -12.00 -6.55 3.17
C GLY A 32 -10.82 -5.65 2.86
N PRO A 33 -10.76 -4.48 3.49
CA PRO A 33 -9.67 -3.53 3.31
C PRO A 33 -8.34 -4.12 3.80
N GLN A 34 -7.23 -3.75 3.16
CA GLN A 34 -5.91 -4.10 3.67
C GLN A 34 -5.59 -3.28 4.92
N SER A 35 -4.74 -3.85 5.78
CA SER A 35 -4.29 -3.22 7.02
C SER A 35 -2.78 -2.99 7.00
N PHE A 36 -2.36 -1.79 7.38
CA PHE A 36 -0.97 -1.43 7.63
C PHE A 36 -0.74 -1.19 9.13
N PHE A 37 0.25 -1.87 9.69
CA PHE A 37 0.67 -1.78 11.07
C PHE A 37 2.10 -1.27 11.14
N ARG A 38 2.26 -0.06 11.66
CA ARG A 38 3.57 0.52 11.95
C ARG A 38 4.16 -0.08 13.22
N ASN A 39 5.43 -0.44 13.18
CA ASN A 39 6.20 -0.83 14.34
C ASN A 39 6.77 0.42 15.03
N THR A 40 6.44 0.63 16.30
CA THR A 40 6.97 1.76 17.09
C THR A 40 8.17 1.37 17.96
N GLY A 41 8.73 0.17 17.76
CA GLY A 41 9.85 -0.40 18.50
C GLY A 41 9.43 -1.21 19.74
N ASP A 42 8.27 -0.89 20.31
CA ASP A 42 7.67 -1.56 21.47
C ASP A 42 6.35 -2.29 21.13
N GLN A 43 5.66 -1.88 20.08
CA GLN A 43 4.35 -2.40 19.68
C GLN A 43 4.07 -2.14 18.19
N PHE A 44 3.05 -2.81 17.67
CA PHE A 44 2.49 -2.52 16.36
C PHE A 44 1.22 -1.67 16.50
N ARG A 45 1.17 -0.54 15.80
CA ARG A 45 0.00 0.35 15.75
C ARG A 45 -0.60 0.33 14.36
N GLU A 46 -1.92 0.13 14.28
CA GLU A 46 -2.62 0.22 13.01
C GLU A 46 -2.63 1.67 12.52
N GLN A 47 -1.94 1.94 11.41
CA GLN A 47 -1.78 3.28 10.83
C GLN A 47 -2.89 3.56 9.82
N MET A 48 -3.20 2.58 8.97
CA MET A 48 -4.20 2.72 7.92
C MET A 48 -5.07 1.47 7.78
N ARG A 49 -6.39 1.70 7.71
CA ARG A 49 -7.38 0.76 7.18
C ARG A 49 -7.96 1.37 5.91
N GLY A 50 -8.12 0.57 4.86
CA GLY A 50 -8.96 0.99 3.74
C GLY A 50 -8.28 1.10 2.39
N MET A 51 -7.05 0.60 2.22
CA MET A 51 -6.56 0.28 0.88
C MET A 51 -7.51 -0.75 0.30
N SER A 52 -8.42 -0.27 -0.53
CA SER A 52 -9.45 -1.09 -1.15
C SER A 52 -8.78 -1.79 -2.31
N GLY A 53 -8.20 -2.96 -2.02
CA GLY A 53 -7.93 -3.92 -3.08
C GLY A 53 -9.26 -4.39 -3.66
N SER A 54 -9.24 -4.85 -4.91
CA SER A 54 -10.37 -5.37 -5.69
C SER A 54 -11.17 -6.53 -5.04
N GLY A 55 -10.82 -6.92 -3.81
CA GLY A 55 -11.38 -8.06 -3.09
C GLY A 55 -10.76 -9.37 -3.59
N GLY A 56 -10.55 -10.32 -2.68
CA GLY A 56 -10.00 -11.63 -3.04
C GLY A 56 -8.48 -11.67 -3.15
N THR A 57 -7.73 -10.76 -2.51
CA THR A 57 -6.27 -10.80 -2.47
C THR A 57 -5.76 -12.14 -1.92
N THR A 58 -5.03 -12.89 -2.72
CA THR A 58 -4.40 -14.16 -2.35
C THR A 58 -2.88 -14.07 -2.23
N ALA A 59 -2.27 -13.04 -2.81
CA ALA A 59 -0.83 -12.82 -2.75
C ALA A 59 -0.49 -11.33 -2.67
N ILE A 60 0.67 -11.04 -2.07
CA ILE A 60 1.25 -9.70 -2.01
C ILE A 60 2.71 -9.80 -2.47
N ALA A 61 3.16 -8.82 -3.23
CA ALA A 61 4.57 -8.59 -3.52
C ALA A 61 4.94 -7.15 -3.16
N ALA A 62 6.22 -6.93 -2.89
CA ALA A 62 6.77 -5.62 -2.56
C ALA A 62 8.08 -5.38 -3.30
N ALA A 63 8.23 -4.19 -3.86
CA ALA A 63 9.41 -3.74 -4.58
C ALA A 63 9.33 -2.21 -4.73
N ASP A 64 10.47 -1.55 -4.91
CA ASP A 64 10.52 -0.18 -5.42
C ASP A 64 10.24 -0.23 -6.94
N VAL A 65 9.02 0.12 -7.35
CA VAL A 65 8.55 -0.08 -8.74
C VAL A 65 8.77 1.16 -9.58
N ASP A 66 8.69 2.36 -9.00
CA ASP A 66 8.91 3.62 -9.72
C ASP A 66 10.33 4.19 -9.56
N GLY A 67 11.15 3.59 -8.71
CA GLY A 67 12.57 3.93 -8.54
C GLY A 67 12.81 5.13 -7.61
N ASP A 68 11.85 5.47 -6.75
CA ASP A 68 11.98 6.57 -5.79
C ASP A 68 12.69 6.17 -4.49
N GLY A 69 12.92 4.86 -4.30
CA GLY A 69 13.59 4.29 -3.14
C GLY A 69 12.65 3.84 -2.03
N ASP A 70 11.33 4.03 -2.20
CA ASP A 70 10.31 3.59 -1.26
C ASP A 70 9.72 2.24 -1.68
N VAL A 71 9.30 1.44 -0.69
CA VAL A 71 8.75 0.10 -0.96
C VAL A 71 7.28 0.20 -1.38
N ASP A 72 7.00 -0.08 -2.65
CA ASP A 72 5.64 -0.19 -3.19
C ASP A 72 5.02 -1.56 -2.95
N LEU A 73 3.68 -1.63 -3.02
CA LEU A 73 2.90 -2.83 -2.75
C LEU A 73 2.08 -3.26 -3.95
N PHE A 74 2.22 -4.51 -4.36
CA PHE A 74 1.32 -5.14 -5.32
C PHE A 74 0.47 -6.20 -4.63
N SER A 75 -0.86 -6.06 -4.73
CA SER A 75 -1.83 -7.03 -4.27
C SER A 75 -2.39 -7.79 -5.46
N ALA A 76 -2.26 -9.12 -5.48
CA ALA A 76 -2.86 -9.97 -6.50
C ALA A 76 -4.03 -10.78 -5.92
N GLY A 77 -5.18 -10.79 -6.60
CA GLY A 77 -6.36 -11.52 -6.13
C GLY A 77 -7.42 -11.81 -7.19
N GLY A 78 -7.97 -13.02 -7.17
CA GLY A 78 -9.19 -13.40 -7.90
C GLY A 78 -9.22 -13.08 -9.41
N SER A 79 -10.42 -13.13 -10.00
CA SER A 79 -10.68 -12.85 -11.42
C SER A 79 -10.65 -11.35 -11.79
N GLY A 80 -10.30 -10.47 -10.84
CA GLY A 80 -10.38 -9.01 -10.97
C GLY A 80 -9.08 -8.32 -11.39
N GLY A 81 -7.95 -9.05 -11.45
CA GLY A 81 -6.63 -8.47 -11.68
C GLY A 81 -5.90 -8.14 -10.37
N GLY A 82 -4.73 -7.51 -10.46
CA GLY A 82 -3.97 -7.06 -9.29
C GLY A 82 -3.91 -5.55 -9.19
N ASP A 83 -3.74 -5.05 -7.97
CA ASP A 83 -3.68 -3.64 -7.62
C ASP A 83 -2.25 -3.26 -7.21
N LEU A 84 -1.67 -2.28 -7.89
CA LEU A 84 -0.39 -1.65 -7.48
C LEU A 84 -0.67 -0.38 -6.68
N PHE A 85 0.00 -0.26 -5.54
CA PHE A 85 -0.03 0.88 -4.65
C PHE A 85 1.37 1.45 -4.49
N PHE A 86 1.54 2.72 -4.87
CA PHE A 86 2.77 3.45 -4.65
C PHE A 86 2.86 3.95 -3.22
N ASN A 87 4.01 3.75 -2.58
CA ASN A 87 4.32 4.31 -1.29
C ASN A 87 4.89 5.73 -1.46
N ASN A 88 4.89 6.52 -0.39
CA ASN A 88 5.49 7.85 -0.36
C ASN A 88 6.61 7.97 0.68
N GLY A 89 7.10 6.82 1.16
CA GLY A 89 8.14 6.73 2.18
C GLY A 89 7.72 7.16 3.58
N GLN A 90 6.43 7.43 3.80
CA GLN A 90 5.89 7.90 5.09
C GLN A 90 4.68 7.05 5.54
N GLY A 91 4.56 5.83 5.00
CA GLY A 91 3.44 4.91 5.24
C GLY A 91 2.15 5.32 4.54
N GLY A 92 2.23 6.22 3.56
CA GLY A 92 1.11 6.65 2.73
C GLY A 92 1.09 5.92 1.39
N PHE A 93 0.01 5.19 1.12
CA PHE A 93 -0.13 4.40 -0.10
C PHE A 93 -1.25 4.92 -1.01
N ALA A 94 -0.96 5.06 -2.31
CA ALA A 94 -1.93 5.47 -3.32
C ALA A 94 -2.03 4.45 -4.46
N PRO A 95 -3.24 4.08 -4.93
CA PRO A 95 -3.36 3.19 -6.07
C PRO A 95 -2.78 3.87 -7.33
N SER A 96 -2.09 3.09 -8.16
CA SER A 96 -1.47 3.56 -9.42
C SER A 96 -2.44 4.33 -10.34
N GLY A 97 -3.72 3.97 -10.34
CA GLY A 97 -4.76 4.69 -11.09
C GLY A 97 -5.06 6.11 -10.59
N ALA A 98 -4.85 6.39 -9.29
CA ALA A 98 -5.04 7.72 -8.71
C ALA A 98 -3.82 8.62 -8.92
N MET A 99 -2.60 8.09 -8.79
CA MET A 99 -1.35 8.84 -9.02
C MET A 99 -1.22 9.32 -10.47
N ARG A 100 -1.66 8.51 -11.45
CA ARG A 100 -1.69 8.93 -12.86
C ARG A 100 -2.51 10.21 -13.07
N GLN A 101 -3.59 10.39 -12.31
CA GLN A 101 -4.45 11.55 -12.42
C GLN A 101 -3.79 12.83 -11.87
N ILE A 102 -2.95 12.70 -10.84
CA ILE A 102 -2.22 13.84 -10.24
C ILE A 102 -1.02 14.22 -11.11
N ALA A 103 -0.27 13.23 -11.60
CA ALA A 103 0.84 13.45 -12.53
C ALA A 103 0.38 14.04 -13.87
N ASP A 104 -0.73 13.54 -14.44
CA ASP A 104 -1.33 14.10 -15.65
C ASP A 104 -1.83 15.54 -15.42
N SER A 105 -2.35 15.85 -14.21
CA SER A 105 -2.79 17.20 -13.84
C SER A 105 -1.62 18.19 -13.63
N LEU A 106 -0.46 17.71 -13.18
CA LEU A 106 0.76 18.53 -13.01
C LEU A 106 1.54 18.70 -14.33
N ALA A 107 1.50 17.73 -15.24
CA ALA A 107 2.09 17.85 -16.58
C ALA A 107 1.37 18.92 -17.44
N GLY A 108 0.07 19.14 -17.20
CA GLY A 108 -0.69 20.26 -17.77
C GLY A 108 -0.40 21.62 -17.14
N LEU A 109 0.35 21.66 -16.03
CA LEU A 109 0.71 22.87 -15.28
C LEU A 109 2.17 23.29 -15.52
N ARG A 110 2.74 22.97 -16.70
CA ARG A 110 3.97 23.63 -17.14
C ARG A 110 3.66 25.12 -17.21
N ILE A 111 4.12 25.84 -16.19
CA ILE A 111 4.14 27.30 -16.21
C ILE A 111 5.08 27.67 -17.34
N ASP A 112 4.50 28.13 -18.45
CA ASP A 112 5.18 28.86 -19.50
C ASP A 112 5.89 30.04 -18.81
N SER A 113 7.14 29.83 -18.44
CA SER A 113 7.96 30.81 -17.77
C SER A 113 8.48 31.75 -18.86
N ALA A 114 7.82 32.90 -19.01
CA ALA A 114 8.33 34.06 -19.73
C ALA A 114 9.36 34.82 -18.87
#